data_AF-C5L800-F1
#
_entry.id   AF-C5L800-F1
#
_cell.length_a   1.000
_cell.length_b   1.000
_cell.length_c   1.000
_cell.angle_alpha   90.00
_cell.angle_beta   90.00
_cell.angle_gamma   90.00
#
_symmetry.space_group_name_H-M   'P 1'
#
loop_
_entity.id
_entity.type
_entity.pdbx_description
1 polymer ?
#
loop_
_entity_poly.entity_id
_entity_poly.type
_entity_poly.pdbx_seq_one_letter_code
_entity_poly.pdbx_strand_id
1 'polypeptide(L)'
;MIASWTQQGMTTTTANAIESQASTTIRPLPVRLGGITLLTEGDKEDDKSSHLSTRSTEKEDKKCTLPDGLAALKAKMAQDKAKALAEVTVLREVVHRKVTETAHRMVSDTGEEATEAHIKVMLEKARELQENREKTPVEGERDDNEGYFVPSHLETLDGRYVVLNSGSSQISKGVFSNVLKCKDNKTLEDVAIKIIRKNDVMTKAAEKEVKLLRRLNDEADNMCAKDLKGKDRSHIIRLMRTFGYHGHMCLVFEAMWSNLRDAMKKYASPGVRGLAPRAVWSYSRQLVLGLKHMKMCGIIHADIKPDNVLISKNHAQLKICDLGSACEIQEGEEIVEYLVSRFYRAPEIMLGYRNYSYAIDMWAIGCTIFELWTGKILFQGRNNNDMLKQIQDVKGKFLPGVIRSSKFVKSRGHFNEEGDFMWKQKNGVVKTIKDFEPNPSCDTIRAKVLQGTRKLAADDNNRKHLEEKTEELIDLIEKMTALEPAKRITPEEALEHPFLASQVLV
;
A
#
# COMPACT_ATOMS: atom_id res chain seq x y z
N MET A 1 -29.31 -18.12 2.68
CA MET A 1 -29.30 -19.58 2.90
C MET A 1 -27.89 -20.02 3.22
N ILE A 2 -27.67 -20.30 4.51
CA ILE A 2 -26.92 -21.42 5.10
C ILE A 2 -25.42 -21.53 4.70
N ALA A 3 -24.45 -21.02 5.48
CA ALA A 3 -23.97 -21.46 6.81
C ALA A 3 -23.15 -22.78 6.80
N SER A 4 -21.82 -22.66 6.92
CA SER A 4 -20.97 -23.41 7.86
C SER A 4 -19.76 -22.51 8.17
N TRP A 5 -19.70 -21.85 9.34
CA TRP A 5 -19.13 -22.34 10.62
C TRP A 5 -17.68 -22.83 10.53
N THR A 6 -16.77 -21.95 11.00
CA THR A 6 -15.75 -22.14 12.06
C THR A 6 -15.05 -23.51 12.13
N GLN A 7 -13.73 -23.63 12.26
CA GLN A 7 -12.87 -23.07 13.31
C GLN A 7 -11.41 -23.54 13.05
N GLN A 8 -10.43 -22.79 13.59
CA GLN A 8 -9.05 -23.20 13.95
C GLN A 8 -8.06 -23.53 12.79
N GLY A 9 -6.89 -22.90 12.68
CA GLY A 9 -6.26 -21.91 13.53
C GLY A 9 -4.99 -21.35 12.88
N MET A 10 -4.64 -20.12 13.23
CA MET A 10 -3.25 -19.70 13.28
C MET A 10 -3.07 -18.94 14.58
N THR A 11 -2.30 -19.58 15.44
CA THR A 11 -1.83 -19.11 16.73
C THR A 11 -0.97 -17.87 16.57
N THR A 12 -1.24 -16.91 17.44
CA THR A 12 -0.33 -15.90 18.00
C THR A 12 1.16 -16.24 17.87
N THR A 13 1.86 -15.72 16.85
CA THR A 13 3.34 -15.61 16.88
C THR A 13 3.89 -14.46 16.03
N THR A 14 3.21 -13.31 15.98
CA THR A 14 3.81 -12.12 15.31
C THR A 14 3.48 -10.78 15.98
N ALA A 15 3.01 -10.80 17.22
CA ALA A 15 2.75 -9.60 18.03
C ALA A 15 3.80 -9.35 19.15
N ASN A 16 4.70 -10.30 19.46
CA ASN A 16 5.63 -10.18 20.60
C ASN A 16 7.07 -9.75 20.22
N ALA A 17 7.24 -8.84 19.26
CA ALA A 17 8.58 -8.34 18.91
C ALA A 17 8.72 -6.81 18.91
N ILE A 18 7.70 -6.07 19.37
CA ILE A 18 7.76 -4.60 19.45
C ILE A 18 7.56 -4.06 20.89
N GLU A 19 7.11 -4.88 21.84
CA GLU A 19 6.79 -4.41 23.20
C GLU A 19 7.85 -4.66 24.28
N SER A 20 8.95 -5.36 24.00
CA SER A 20 10.01 -5.59 25.01
C SER A 20 11.27 -4.75 24.74
N GLN A 21 11.17 -3.43 24.75
CA GLN A 21 12.38 -2.58 24.88
C GLN A 21 12.14 -1.11 25.27
N ALA A 22 11.04 -0.80 25.97
CA ALA A 22 10.85 0.49 26.65
C ALA A 22 11.12 0.38 28.15
N SER A 23 12.32 -0.09 28.54
CA SER A 23 12.85 0.12 29.89
C SER A 23 14.35 -0.13 29.91
N THR A 24 15.13 0.84 29.42
CA THR A 24 16.49 1.04 29.94
C THR A 24 16.85 2.52 29.82
N THR A 25 17.14 3.10 30.97
CA THR A 25 17.54 4.48 31.20
C THR A 25 18.74 4.86 30.32
N ILE A 26 18.56 5.81 29.41
CA ILE A 26 19.68 6.47 28.73
C ILE A 26 19.65 7.95 29.09
N ARG A 27 20.68 8.38 29.82
CA ARG A 27 20.95 9.79 30.17
C ARG A 27 21.27 10.59 28.90
N PRO A 28 20.83 11.85 28.79
CA PRO A 28 21.20 12.69 27.66
C PRO A 28 22.58 13.32 27.89
N LEU A 29 23.47 13.24 26.91
CA LEU A 29 24.64 14.10 26.78
C LEU A 29 24.87 14.47 25.30
N PRO A 30 25.53 15.61 25.03
CA PRO A 30 24.98 16.67 24.19
C PRO A 30 25.71 16.78 22.85
N VAL A 31 25.04 17.32 21.83
CA VAL A 31 25.73 17.84 20.64
C VAL A 31 25.53 19.34 20.57
N ARG A 32 26.67 20.02 20.66
CA ARG A 32 26.89 21.46 20.59
C ARG A 32 26.45 22.01 19.23
N LEU A 33 25.59 23.01 19.28
CA LEU A 33 25.50 24.06 18.27
C LEU A 33 26.68 25.02 18.48
N GLY A 34 27.58 25.09 17.50
CA GLY A 34 28.34 26.32 17.23
C GLY A 34 27.66 26.99 16.04
N GLY A 35 27.36 28.27 16.01
CA GLY A 35 27.71 29.36 16.90
C GLY A 35 27.79 30.61 16.03
N ILE A 36 26.87 31.54 16.19
CA ILE A 36 27.11 32.97 15.98
C ILE A 36 26.39 33.70 17.11
N THR A 37 27.22 34.22 18.01
CA THR A 37 26.92 35.15 19.10
C THR A 37 26.77 36.55 18.52
N LEU A 38 25.86 37.37 19.06
CA LEU A 38 26.10 38.80 19.34
C LEU A 38 25.02 39.31 20.33
N LEU A 39 25.47 39.45 21.60
CA LEU A 39 25.28 40.58 22.55
C LEU A 39 23.84 40.98 22.96
N THR A 40 23.35 40.53 24.12
CA THR A 40 23.43 41.11 25.49
C THR A 40 22.52 42.32 25.72
N GLU A 41 21.43 42.10 26.47
CA GLU A 41 20.78 43.11 27.31
C GLU A 41 21.63 43.36 28.56
N GLY A 42 21.59 44.59 29.08
CA GLY A 42 22.13 44.90 30.41
C GLY A 42 22.17 46.39 30.73
N ASP A 43 21.14 46.81 31.47
CA ASP A 43 21.21 47.76 32.60
C ASP A 43 21.09 49.29 32.40
N LYS A 44 19.99 49.78 33.01
CA LYS A 44 19.87 50.82 34.07
C LYS A 44 19.84 52.32 33.76
N GLU A 45 18.84 52.90 34.45
CA GLU A 45 18.80 54.17 35.20
C GLU A 45 18.64 55.53 34.47
N ASP A 46 17.53 56.17 34.88
CA ASP A 46 17.39 57.55 35.35
C ASP A 46 17.45 58.77 34.39
N ASP A 47 16.26 59.39 34.32
CA ASP A 47 16.00 60.79 34.66
C ASP A 47 16.04 61.87 33.57
N LYS A 48 15.13 62.83 33.76
CA LYS A 48 15.04 64.21 33.19
C LYS A 48 14.32 64.46 31.87
N SER A 49 13.06 64.87 32.06
CA SER A 49 12.53 66.21 31.71
C SER A 49 12.58 66.73 30.27
N SER A 50 11.39 67.17 29.85
CA SER A 50 11.09 68.50 29.29
C SER A 50 10.62 68.58 27.83
N HIS A 51 9.37 69.07 27.75
CA HIS A 51 8.84 70.10 26.84
C HIS A 51 8.12 69.73 25.53
N LEU A 52 6.81 70.00 25.61
CA LEU A 52 5.91 70.68 24.66
C LEU A 52 5.74 70.10 23.24
N SER A 53 4.51 69.70 22.92
CA SER A 53 3.58 70.64 22.26
C SER A 53 2.17 70.03 22.16
N THR A 54 1.22 70.79 22.69
CA THR A 54 -0.23 70.63 22.58
C THR A 54 -0.74 70.81 21.15
N ARG A 55 -1.65 69.94 20.69
CA ARG A 55 -2.80 70.39 19.91
C ARG A 55 -3.97 69.40 20.03
N SER A 56 -5.02 69.90 20.68
CA SER A 56 -6.34 69.31 20.85
C SER A 56 -7.17 69.37 19.58
N THR A 57 -7.83 68.28 19.23
CA THR A 57 -9.13 68.29 18.55
C THR A 57 -9.98 67.12 19.06
N GLU A 58 -11.16 67.45 19.56
CA GLU A 58 -12.24 66.57 20.03
C GLU A 58 -12.69 65.56 18.95
N LYS A 59 -13.12 64.37 19.38
CA LYS A 59 -14.37 63.71 18.90
C LYS A 59 -14.64 62.35 19.57
N GLU A 60 -15.74 62.36 20.32
CA GLU A 60 -16.83 61.36 20.37
C GLU A 60 -16.49 59.86 20.53
N ASP A 61 -16.86 59.36 21.71
CA ASP A 61 -17.16 57.96 21.99
C ASP A 61 -18.24 57.40 21.04
N LYS A 62 -17.88 56.40 20.24
CA LYS A 62 -18.85 55.49 19.61
C LYS A 62 -18.52 54.03 19.92
N LYS A 63 -19.32 53.50 20.84
CA LYS A 63 -19.52 52.09 21.14
C LYS A 63 -19.95 51.36 19.85
N CYS A 64 -19.09 50.50 19.30
CA CYS A 64 -19.40 49.71 18.10
C CYS A 64 -20.02 48.36 18.51
N THR A 65 -21.33 48.21 18.30
CA THR A 65 -22.07 46.95 18.41
C THR A 65 -21.90 46.13 17.12
N LEU A 66 -21.39 44.90 17.22
CA LEU A 66 -21.42 43.90 16.15
C LEU A 66 -22.18 42.61 16.59
N PRO A 67 -23.53 42.57 16.53
CA PRO A 67 -24.28 41.31 16.58
C PRO A 67 -24.94 40.92 15.23
N ASP A 68 -25.08 41.84 14.27
CA ASP A 68 -26.04 41.66 13.17
C ASP A 68 -25.51 40.81 12.00
N GLY A 69 -24.20 40.74 11.79
CA GLY A 69 -23.60 39.97 10.69
C GLY A 69 -23.64 38.44 10.90
N LEU A 70 -23.48 37.97 12.14
CA LEU A 70 -23.47 36.54 12.45
C LEU A 70 -24.89 35.94 12.45
N ALA A 71 -25.89 36.71 12.87
CA ALA A 71 -27.29 36.31 12.80
C ALA A 71 -27.76 36.20 11.34
N ALA A 72 -27.39 37.17 10.49
CA ALA A 72 -27.70 37.15 9.06
C ALA A 72 -27.03 35.97 8.33
N LEU A 73 -25.78 35.65 8.66
CA LEU A 73 -25.08 34.49 8.08
C LEU A 73 -25.73 33.16 8.50
N LYS A 74 -26.09 33.02 9.79
CA LYS A 74 -26.80 31.83 10.30
C LYS A 74 -28.18 31.67 9.67
N ALA A 75 -28.92 32.77 9.49
CA ALA A 75 -30.22 32.76 8.83
C ALA A 75 -30.09 32.34 7.35
N LYS A 76 -29.07 32.83 6.64
CA LYS A 76 -28.79 32.44 5.26
C LYS A 76 -28.40 30.97 5.14
N MET A 77 -27.53 30.47 6.03
CA MET A 77 -27.17 29.04 6.07
C MET A 77 -28.37 28.14 6.41
N ALA A 78 -29.27 28.58 7.30
CA ALA A 78 -30.50 27.85 7.62
C ALA A 78 -31.46 27.81 6.42
N GLN A 79 -31.56 28.91 5.68
CA GLN A 79 -32.38 29.00 4.46
C GLN A 79 -31.83 28.13 3.33
N ASP A 80 -30.51 28.15 3.11
CA ASP A 80 -29.83 27.29 2.13
C ASP A 80 -29.95 25.81 2.49
N LYS A 81 -29.85 25.46 3.78
CA LYS A 81 -30.08 24.11 4.29
C LYS A 81 -31.53 23.66 4.08
N ALA A 82 -32.51 24.54 4.33
CA ALA A 82 -33.92 24.23 4.10
C ALA A 82 -34.23 24.02 2.60
N LYS A 83 -33.61 24.82 1.73
CA LYS A 83 -33.74 24.68 0.28
C LYS A 83 -33.14 23.37 -0.23
N ALA A 84 -31.94 23.01 0.24
CA ALA A 84 -31.31 21.74 -0.10
C ALA A 84 -32.13 20.53 0.41
N LEU A 85 -32.74 20.64 1.60
CA LEU A 85 -33.60 19.60 2.15
C LEU A 85 -34.90 19.43 1.34
N ALA A 86 -35.48 20.53 0.84
CA ALA A 86 -36.63 20.50 -0.05
C ALA A 86 -36.28 19.86 -1.40
N GLU A 87 -35.13 20.20 -1.99
CA GLU A 87 -34.65 19.58 -3.24
C GLU A 87 -34.39 18.06 -3.09
N VAL A 88 -33.81 17.64 -1.95
CA VAL A 88 -33.63 16.22 -1.61
C VAL A 88 -34.98 15.50 -1.43
N THR A 89 -35.98 16.18 -0.88
CA THR A 89 -37.33 15.62 -0.70
C THR A 89 -38.02 15.40 -2.05
N VAL A 90 -37.91 16.36 -2.97
CA VAL A 90 -38.43 16.22 -4.34
C VAL A 90 -37.69 15.10 -5.09
N LEU A 91 -36.36 15.01 -4.97
CA LEU A 91 -35.59 13.92 -5.57
C LEU A 91 -35.99 12.56 -4.98
N ARG A 92 -36.29 12.49 -3.68
CA ARG A 92 -36.78 11.28 -3.01
C ARG A 92 -38.13 10.83 -3.57
N GLU A 93 -39.05 11.76 -3.83
CA GLU A 93 -40.34 11.46 -4.47
C GLU A 93 -40.15 10.99 -5.92
N VAL A 94 -39.25 11.62 -6.68
CA VAL A 94 -38.96 11.22 -8.07
C VAL A 94 -38.33 9.84 -8.16
N VAL A 95 -37.38 9.53 -7.27
CA VAL A 95 -36.77 8.18 -7.18
C VAL A 95 -37.81 7.16 -6.75
N HIS A 96 -38.63 7.46 -5.75
CA HIS A 96 -39.73 6.59 -5.33
C HIS A 96 -40.68 6.31 -6.49
N ARG A 97 -41.10 7.35 -7.22
CA ARG A 97 -41.99 7.21 -8.39
C ARG A 97 -41.37 6.34 -9.49
N LYS A 98 -40.09 6.53 -9.82
CA LYS A 98 -39.40 5.72 -10.84
C LYS A 98 -39.21 4.27 -10.43
N VAL A 99 -38.93 4.01 -9.15
CA VAL A 99 -38.83 2.65 -8.61
C VAL A 99 -40.19 1.97 -8.66
N THR A 100 -41.26 2.67 -8.30
CA THR A 100 -42.65 2.17 -8.36
C THR A 100 -43.12 1.95 -9.80
N GLU A 101 -42.81 2.85 -10.73
CA GLU A 101 -43.10 2.70 -12.18
C GLU A 101 -42.35 1.49 -12.78
N THR A 102 -41.09 1.29 -12.39
CA THR A 102 -40.28 0.14 -12.85
C THR A 102 -40.80 -1.17 -12.26
N ALA A 103 -41.21 -1.17 -10.99
CA ALA A 103 -41.84 -2.31 -10.34
C ALA A 103 -43.17 -2.67 -11.00
N HIS A 104 -44.05 -1.70 -11.28
CA HIS A 104 -45.31 -1.94 -12.00
C HIS A 104 -45.10 -2.51 -13.41
N ARG A 105 -44.04 -2.07 -14.11
CA ARG A 105 -43.69 -2.59 -15.44
C ARG A 105 -43.15 -4.03 -15.40
N MET A 106 -42.52 -4.43 -14.30
CA MET A 106 -42.09 -5.82 -14.07
C MET A 106 -43.26 -6.72 -13.68
N VAL A 107 -44.29 -6.18 -13.02
CA VAL A 107 -45.50 -6.92 -12.60
C VAL A 107 -46.45 -7.20 -13.78
N SER A 108 -46.50 -6.32 -14.80
CA SER A 108 -47.30 -6.57 -16.01
C SER A 108 -46.79 -7.74 -16.85
N ASP A 109 -45.52 -8.13 -16.71
CA ASP A 109 -44.88 -9.18 -17.52
C ASP A 109 -44.93 -10.58 -16.87
N THR A 110 -45.25 -10.72 -15.57
CA THR A 110 -45.10 -12.00 -14.85
C THR A 110 -46.37 -12.60 -14.24
N GLY A 111 -47.54 -11.97 -14.39
CA GLY A 111 -48.84 -12.65 -14.23
C GLY A 111 -49.10 -13.43 -12.93
N GLU A 112 -48.53 -13.04 -11.78
CA GLU A 112 -48.78 -13.71 -10.50
C GLU A 112 -49.02 -12.71 -9.34
N GLU A 113 -50.06 -12.96 -8.56
CA GLU A 113 -50.56 -12.23 -7.37
C GLU A 113 -49.58 -12.16 -6.17
N ALA A 114 -48.27 -12.31 -6.38
CA ALA A 114 -47.28 -12.46 -5.30
C ALA A 114 -46.57 -11.18 -4.84
N THR A 115 -47.11 -9.98 -5.11
CA THR A 115 -46.31 -8.74 -5.08
C THR A 115 -46.65 -7.72 -3.99
N GLU A 116 -47.90 -7.58 -3.56
CA GLU A 116 -48.25 -6.50 -2.61
C GLU A 116 -47.68 -6.75 -1.21
N ALA A 117 -47.72 -7.99 -0.72
CA ALA A 117 -47.15 -8.37 0.58
C ALA A 117 -45.61 -8.24 0.60
N HIS A 118 -44.94 -8.61 -0.49
CA HIS A 118 -43.47 -8.50 -0.59
C HIS A 118 -43.00 -7.05 -0.68
N ILE A 119 -43.72 -6.21 -1.42
CA ILE A 119 -43.42 -4.77 -1.53
C ILE A 119 -43.62 -4.09 -0.17
N LYS A 120 -44.69 -4.44 0.57
CA LYS A 120 -44.95 -3.91 1.91
C LYS A 120 -43.83 -4.30 2.89
N VAL A 121 -43.36 -5.54 2.86
CA VAL A 121 -42.23 -6.01 3.69
C VAL A 121 -40.93 -5.29 3.33
N MET A 122 -40.68 -5.01 2.05
CA MET A 122 -39.49 -4.25 1.64
C MET A 122 -39.56 -2.77 2.05
N LEU A 123 -40.74 -2.15 1.98
CA LEU A 123 -40.95 -0.77 2.42
C LEU A 123 -40.89 -0.63 3.95
N GLU A 124 -41.41 -1.60 4.70
CA GLU A 124 -41.30 -1.66 6.16
C GLU A 124 -39.82 -1.78 6.58
N LYS A 125 -39.06 -2.68 5.95
CA LYS A 125 -37.60 -2.80 6.16
C LYS A 125 -36.85 -1.52 5.81
N ALA A 126 -37.23 -0.82 4.74
CA ALA A 126 -36.63 0.45 4.38
C ALA A 126 -36.94 1.57 5.40
N ARG A 127 -38.14 1.55 6.01
CA ARG A 127 -38.53 2.44 7.11
C ARG A 127 -37.79 2.12 8.41
N GLU A 128 -37.69 0.86 8.81
CA GLU A 128 -36.92 0.44 9.99
C GLU A 128 -35.43 0.79 9.87
N LEU A 129 -34.85 0.65 8.66
CA LEU A 129 -33.48 1.09 8.37
C LEU A 129 -33.33 2.62 8.42
N GLN A 130 -34.40 3.38 8.20
CA GLN A 130 -34.42 4.84 8.34
C GLN A 130 -34.64 5.31 9.79
N GLU A 131 -35.53 4.67 10.55
CA GLU A 131 -35.73 5.00 11.97
C GLU A 131 -34.52 4.62 12.84
N ASN A 132 -33.82 3.52 12.51
CA ASN A 132 -32.53 3.21 13.13
C ASN A 132 -31.41 4.20 12.76
N ARG A 133 -31.61 5.01 11.70
CA ARG A 133 -30.70 6.08 11.30
C ARG A 133 -30.81 7.29 12.24
N GLU A 134 -31.99 7.53 12.81
CA GLU A 134 -32.25 8.61 13.77
C GLU A 134 -31.90 8.25 15.22
N LYS A 135 -31.66 6.95 15.51
CA LYS A 135 -31.16 6.46 16.81
C LYS A 135 -29.65 6.19 16.85
N THR A 136 -28.89 6.71 15.88
CA THR A 136 -27.42 6.65 15.97
C THR A 136 -26.93 7.68 16.99
N PRO A 137 -26.12 7.29 17.99
CA PRO A 137 -25.66 8.21 19.02
C PRO A 137 -24.85 9.36 18.42
N VAL A 138 -24.99 10.52 19.06
CA VAL A 138 -24.35 11.81 18.78
C VAL A 138 -22.82 11.68 18.64
N GLU A 139 -22.28 12.46 17.71
CA GLU A 139 -20.86 12.72 17.43
C GLU A 139 -19.95 12.61 18.67
N GLY A 140 -19.09 11.60 18.68
CA GLY A 140 -18.04 11.41 19.67
C GLY A 140 -16.97 10.47 19.13
N GLU A 141 -15.70 10.83 19.29
CA GLU A 141 -14.48 10.21 18.76
C GLU A 141 -14.54 8.66 18.68
N ARG A 142 -14.77 8.12 17.48
CA ARG A 142 -14.85 6.67 17.25
C ARG A 142 -13.51 6.13 16.80
N ASP A 143 -12.55 6.24 17.71
CA ASP A 143 -11.26 5.60 17.58
C ASP A 143 -11.27 4.35 18.47
N ASP A 144 -10.68 3.23 18.02
CA ASP A 144 -10.40 2.13 18.93
C ASP A 144 -9.27 2.51 19.91
N ASN A 145 -9.00 1.66 20.92
CA ASN A 145 -7.94 1.92 21.90
C ASN A 145 -6.54 2.03 21.27
N GLU A 146 -6.38 1.59 20.03
CA GLU A 146 -5.15 1.73 19.29
C GLU A 146 -5.13 3.04 18.48
N GLY A 147 -6.24 3.73 18.27
CA GLY A 147 -6.32 4.98 17.49
C GLY A 147 -6.69 4.74 16.03
N TYR A 148 -7.30 3.60 15.69
CA TYR A 148 -7.88 3.37 14.38
C TYR A 148 -9.32 3.87 14.33
N PHE A 149 -9.69 4.51 13.23
CA PHE A 149 -11.06 4.92 12.98
C PHE A 149 -12.00 3.71 12.86
N VAL A 150 -13.13 3.77 13.57
CA VAL A 150 -14.20 2.76 13.57
C VAL A 150 -15.39 3.29 12.77
N PRO A 151 -15.54 2.88 11.50
CA PRO A 151 -16.61 3.38 10.63
C PRO A 151 -17.97 2.77 10.97
N SER A 152 -19.04 3.53 10.77
CA SER A 152 -20.41 3.02 10.76
C SER A 152 -20.86 2.57 9.38
N HIS A 153 -21.83 1.65 9.34
CA HIS A 153 -22.46 1.24 8.09
C HIS A 153 -23.13 2.42 7.41
N LEU A 154 -22.84 2.63 6.12
CA LEU A 154 -23.37 3.72 5.30
C LEU A 154 -23.06 5.14 5.83
N GLU A 155 -22.05 5.25 6.69
CA GLU A 155 -21.49 6.55 7.09
C GLU A 155 -20.96 7.28 5.85
N THR A 156 -21.15 8.61 5.84
CA THR A 156 -20.68 9.45 4.74
C THR A 156 -19.46 10.25 5.17
N LEU A 157 -18.30 9.93 4.61
CA LEU A 157 -17.03 10.61 4.84
C LEU A 157 -16.92 11.84 3.93
N ASP A 158 -16.42 12.97 4.44
CA ASP A 158 -16.25 14.22 3.68
C ASP A 158 -17.52 14.70 2.95
N GLY A 159 -18.71 14.36 3.46
CA GLY A 159 -19.99 14.66 2.80
C GLY A 159 -20.18 14.02 1.41
N ARG A 160 -19.29 13.11 0.99
CA ARG A 160 -19.21 12.58 -0.39
C ARG A 160 -19.12 11.06 -0.48
N TYR A 161 -18.38 10.42 0.42
CA TYR A 161 -18.00 9.02 0.29
C TYR A 161 -18.80 8.14 1.24
N VAL A 162 -19.67 7.28 0.71
CA VAL A 162 -20.50 6.37 1.52
C VAL A 162 -19.75 5.07 1.77
N VAL A 163 -19.55 4.69 3.03
CA VAL A 163 -18.87 3.44 3.42
C VAL A 163 -19.72 2.24 3.03
N LEU A 164 -19.16 1.33 2.23
CA LEU A 164 -19.83 0.11 1.77
C LEU A 164 -19.48 -1.12 2.63
N ASN A 165 -18.27 -1.15 3.21
CA ASN A 165 -17.80 -2.21 4.11
C ASN A 165 -17.61 -1.67 5.54
N SER A 166 -18.54 -1.96 6.44
CA SER A 166 -18.47 -1.52 7.84
C SER A 166 -18.39 -2.68 8.85
N GLY A 167 -18.49 -3.91 8.39
CA GLY A 167 -18.25 -5.07 9.26
C GLY A 167 -16.77 -5.18 9.58
N SER A 168 -16.41 -5.44 10.85
CA SER A 168 -15.01 -5.61 11.28
C SER A 168 -14.26 -6.69 10.49
N SER A 169 -14.95 -7.70 9.96
CA SER A 169 -14.39 -8.74 9.10
C SER A 169 -14.11 -8.30 7.65
N GLN A 170 -14.59 -7.12 7.23
CA GLN A 170 -14.47 -6.59 5.87
C GLN A 170 -13.55 -5.36 5.79
N ILE A 171 -13.10 -4.83 6.93
CA ILE A 171 -12.16 -3.72 7.00
C ILE A 171 -10.74 -4.29 6.92
N SER A 172 -9.97 -3.86 5.92
CA SER A 172 -8.56 -4.21 5.84
C SER A 172 -7.77 -3.35 6.83
N LYS A 173 -7.54 -3.89 8.03
CA LYS A 173 -6.72 -3.28 9.09
C LYS A 173 -5.26 -3.67 8.90
N GLY A 174 -4.40 -2.69 8.63
CA GLY A 174 -2.94 -2.82 8.61
C GLY A 174 -2.32 -2.14 9.84
N VAL A 175 -1.00 -2.22 10.00
CA VAL A 175 -0.26 -1.60 11.13
C VAL A 175 -0.42 -0.06 11.18
N PHE A 176 -0.64 0.55 10.03
CA PHE A 176 -0.60 2.00 9.84
C PHE A 176 -1.98 2.65 9.62
N SER A 177 -2.95 1.88 9.15
CA SER A 177 -4.21 2.42 8.62
C SER A 177 -5.28 1.33 8.46
N ASN A 178 -6.53 1.77 8.39
CA ASN A 178 -7.64 0.97 7.86
C ASN A 178 -7.93 1.38 6.42
N VAL A 179 -8.26 0.43 5.55
CA VAL A 179 -8.73 0.73 4.19
C VAL A 179 -10.21 0.36 4.07
N LEU A 180 -11.01 1.35 3.67
CA LEU A 180 -12.45 1.21 3.44
C LEU A 180 -12.74 1.21 1.93
N LYS A 181 -13.72 0.41 1.54
CA LYS A 181 -14.38 0.51 0.25
C LYS A 181 -15.57 1.47 0.38
N CYS A 182 -15.55 2.53 -0.41
CA CYS A 182 -16.59 3.54 -0.40
C CYS A 182 -17.21 3.74 -1.79
N LYS A 183 -18.42 4.29 -1.83
CA LYS A 183 -19.06 4.82 -3.04
C LYS A 183 -18.86 6.33 -3.07
N ASP A 184 -18.34 6.86 -4.16
CA ASP A 184 -18.29 8.30 -4.39
C ASP A 184 -19.65 8.79 -4.89
N ASN A 185 -20.40 9.56 -4.10
CA ASN A 185 -21.72 10.05 -4.51
C ASN A 185 -21.68 11.08 -5.67
N LYS A 186 -20.50 11.64 -5.98
CA LYS A 186 -20.34 12.59 -7.09
C LYS A 186 -20.15 11.87 -8.42
N THR A 187 -19.28 10.86 -8.46
CA THR A 187 -18.95 10.12 -9.70
C THR A 187 -19.75 8.82 -9.84
N LEU A 188 -20.37 8.35 -8.75
CA LEU A 188 -20.99 7.04 -8.62
C LEU A 188 -20.02 5.86 -8.84
N GLU A 189 -18.72 6.11 -8.72
CA GLU A 189 -17.69 5.06 -8.81
C GLU A 189 -17.31 4.55 -7.43
N ASP A 190 -16.84 3.30 -7.38
CA ASP A 190 -16.26 2.74 -6.16
C ASP A 190 -14.86 3.35 -5.97
N VAL A 191 -14.49 3.65 -4.72
CA VAL A 191 -13.16 4.13 -4.33
C VAL A 191 -12.64 3.36 -3.13
N ALA A 192 -11.32 3.36 -2.93
CA ALA A 192 -10.69 2.88 -1.71
C ALA A 192 -10.21 4.07 -0.88
N ILE A 193 -10.54 4.12 0.41
CA ILE A 193 -10.12 5.19 1.32
C ILE A 193 -9.24 4.61 2.42
N LYS A 194 -7.94 4.96 2.40
CA LYS A 194 -6.98 4.63 3.46
C LYS A 194 -7.09 5.71 4.54
N ILE A 195 -7.53 5.31 5.72
CA ILE A 195 -7.68 6.18 6.89
C ILE A 195 -6.50 5.92 7.82
N ILE A 196 -5.63 6.92 7.96
CA ILE A 196 -4.40 6.84 8.74
C ILE A 196 -4.75 6.84 10.23
N ARG A 197 -4.13 5.93 10.98
CA ARG A 197 -4.24 5.86 12.44
C ARG A 197 -3.86 7.21 13.06
N LYS A 198 -4.60 7.64 14.10
CA LYS A 198 -4.39 8.94 14.77
C LYS A 198 -3.11 8.90 15.62
N ASN A 199 -1.97 9.09 14.96
CA ASN A 199 -0.64 9.06 15.54
C ASN A 199 0.30 9.93 14.68
N ASP A 200 0.99 10.90 15.29
CA ASP A 200 1.80 11.88 14.57
C ASP A 200 2.91 11.26 13.71
N VAL A 201 3.51 10.14 14.15
CA VAL A 201 4.52 9.42 13.37
C VAL A 201 3.88 8.81 12.12
N MET A 202 2.68 8.27 12.25
CA MET A 202 1.93 7.68 11.13
C MET A 202 1.42 8.74 10.17
N THR A 203 0.96 9.88 10.68
CA THR A 203 0.57 11.03 9.86
C THR A 203 1.74 11.55 9.05
N LYS A 204 2.92 11.77 9.67
CA LYS A 204 4.14 12.18 8.96
C LYS A 204 4.59 11.16 7.91
N ALA A 205 4.49 9.87 8.23
CA ALA A 205 4.78 8.81 7.27
C ALA A 205 3.80 8.84 6.08
N ALA A 206 2.50 9.07 6.33
CA ALA A 206 1.49 9.20 5.29
C ALA A 206 1.67 10.47 4.44
N GLU A 207 2.12 11.59 5.02
CA GLU A 207 2.48 12.79 4.26
C GLU A 207 3.65 12.54 3.31
N LYS A 208 4.67 11.79 3.76
CA LYS A 208 5.77 11.33 2.90
C LYS A 208 5.23 10.44 1.77
N GLU A 209 4.36 9.48 2.09
CA GLU A 209 3.71 8.59 1.12
C GLU A 209 2.95 9.41 0.05
N VAL A 210 2.13 10.37 0.46
CA VAL A 210 1.38 11.27 -0.44
C VAL A 210 2.31 12.06 -1.34
N LYS A 211 3.41 12.62 -0.81
CA LYS A 211 4.38 13.38 -1.59
C LYS A 211 4.98 12.53 -2.72
N LEU A 212 5.44 11.33 -2.40
CA LEU A 212 6.05 10.42 -3.38
C LEU A 212 5.03 9.95 -4.42
N LEU A 213 3.82 9.64 -3.97
CA LEU A 213 2.76 9.13 -4.84
C LEU A 213 2.24 10.21 -5.80
N ARG A 214 2.10 11.46 -5.34
CA ARG A 214 1.79 12.60 -6.21
C ARG A 214 2.86 12.79 -7.28
N ARG A 215 4.15 12.77 -6.92
CA ARG A 215 5.24 12.84 -7.90
C ARG A 215 5.13 11.76 -8.98
N LEU A 216 4.85 10.51 -8.59
CA LEU A 216 4.65 9.43 -9.56
C LEU A 216 3.41 9.64 -10.43
N ASN A 217 2.29 10.06 -9.85
CA ASN A 217 1.05 10.29 -10.60
C ASN A 217 1.17 11.48 -11.56
N ASP A 218 1.76 12.59 -11.12
CA ASP A 218 1.98 13.79 -11.92
C ASP A 218 2.92 13.50 -13.11
N GLU A 219 4.02 12.78 -12.88
CA GLU A 219 4.94 12.41 -13.97
C GLU A 219 4.28 11.44 -14.96
N ALA A 220 3.44 10.52 -14.47
CA ALA A 220 2.65 9.65 -15.34
C ALA A 220 1.66 10.45 -16.21
N ASP A 221 1.03 11.48 -15.66
CA ASP A 221 0.08 12.33 -16.37
C ASP A 221 0.79 13.22 -17.40
N ASN A 222 1.96 13.76 -17.05
CA ASN A 222 2.82 14.50 -17.98
C ASN A 222 3.28 13.65 -19.17
N MET A 223 3.64 12.39 -18.93
CA MET A 223 3.98 11.46 -20.02
C MET A 223 2.76 11.09 -20.85
N CYS A 224 1.61 10.85 -20.21
CA CYS A 224 0.35 10.52 -20.89
C CYS A 224 -0.09 11.65 -21.83
N ALA A 225 0.06 12.92 -21.41
CA ALA A 225 -0.24 14.09 -22.22
C ALA A 225 0.65 14.21 -23.47
N LYS A 226 1.89 13.69 -23.42
CA LYS A 226 2.83 13.66 -24.55
C LYS A 226 2.60 12.47 -25.48
N ASP A 227 2.13 11.35 -24.94
CA ASP A 227 1.83 10.15 -25.72
C ASP A 227 0.47 10.30 -26.43
N LEU A 228 0.47 10.32 -27.77
CA LEU A 228 -0.75 10.35 -28.62
C LEU A 228 -1.77 9.22 -28.35
N LYS A 229 -1.42 8.24 -27.50
CA LYS A 229 -2.26 7.10 -27.11
C LYS A 229 -2.98 7.30 -25.76
N GLY A 230 -2.68 8.36 -24.99
CA GLY A 230 -3.47 8.83 -23.85
C GLY A 230 -3.83 7.79 -22.76
N LYS A 231 -2.96 6.81 -22.49
CA LYS A 231 -3.22 5.77 -21.49
C LYS A 231 -2.18 5.79 -20.37
N ASP A 232 -2.66 5.73 -19.13
CA ASP A 232 -1.83 5.49 -17.94
C ASP A 232 -1.10 4.15 -18.07
N ARG A 233 0.23 4.22 -18.21
CA ARG A 233 1.14 3.07 -18.29
C ARG A 233 2.13 3.05 -17.14
N SER A 234 1.89 3.87 -16.10
CA SER A 234 2.74 3.92 -14.92
C SER A 234 2.62 2.65 -14.08
N HIS A 235 1.48 1.96 -14.14
CA HIS A 235 1.16 0.82 -13.27
C HIS A 235 1.34 1.15 -11.78
N ILE A 236 1.11 2.41 -11.40
CA ILE A 236 1.07 2.87 -10.00
C ILE A 236 -0.39 3.17 -9.64
N ILE A 237 -0.76 2.91 -8.38
CA ILE A 237 -2.08 3.28 -7.85
C ILE A 237 -2.30 4.80 -7.94
N ARG A 238 -3.48 5.22 -8.39
CA ARG A 238 -3.84 6.64 -8.49
C ARG A 238 -4.40 7.14 -7.17
N LEU A 239 -3.73 8.15 -6.62
CA LEU A 239 -4.24 8.98 -5.54
C LEU A 239 -5.13 10.07 -6.13
N MET A 240 -6.43 9.97 -5.87
CA MET A 240 -7.43 10.91 -6.38
C MET A 240 -7.44 12.21 -5.58
N ARG A 241 -7.43 12.11 -4.24
CA ARG A 241 -7.35 13.27 -3.33
C ARG A 241 -7.06 12.84 -1.89
N THR A 242 -6.85 13.83 -1.04
CA THR A 242 -6.71 13.68 0.41
C THR A 242 -7.71 14.59 1.13
N PHE A 243 -8.11 14.22 2.35
CA PHE A 243 -8.92 15.07 3.24
C PHE A 243 -8.67 14.68 4.71
N GLY A 244 -9.09 15.54 5.64
CA GLY A 244 -9.10 15.24 7.08
C GLY A 244 -10.50 14.86 7.54
N TYR A 245 -10.61 13.87 8.43
CA TYR A 245 -11.90 13.43 8.98
C TYR A 245 -11.74 12.92 10.40
N HIS A 246 -12.44 13.54 11.36
CA HIS A 246 -12.33 13.25 12.81
C HIS A 246 -10.88 13.16 13.33
N GLY A 247 -9.98 14.00 12.82
CA GLY A 247 -8.56 14.00 13.21
C GLY A 247 -7.70 12.94 12.51
N HIS A 248 -8.26 12.12 11.62
CA HIS A 248 -7.53 11.23 10.74
C HIS A 248 -7.23 11.87 9.39
N MET A 249 -6.05 11.58 8.85
CA MET A 249 -5.74 11.83 7.45
C MET A 249 -6.34 10.71 6.59
N CYS A 250 -7.06 11.08 5.54
CA CYS A 250 -7.72 10.15 4.62
C CYS A 250 -7.17 10.31 3.20
N LEU A 251 -6.78 9.21 2.58
CA LEU A 251 -6.26 9.15 1.21
C LEU A 251 -7.26 8.38 0.33
N VAL A 252 -7.75 9.01 -0.73
CA VAL A 252 -8.72 8.43 -1.66
C VAL A 252 -8.00 7.90 -2.90
N PHE A 253 -8.15 6.62 -3.17
CA PHE A 253 -7.57 5.92 -4.30
C PHE A 253 -8.65 5.40 -5.26
N GLU A 254 -8.24 5.17 -6.51
CA GLU A 254 -9.03 4.37 -7.44
C GLU A 254 -9.34 2.97 -6.84
N ALA A 255 -10.52 2.42 -7.13
CA ALA A 255 -10.87 1.09 -6.65
C ALA A 255 -10.21 -0.01 -7.48
N MET A 256 -9.51 -0.91 -6.79
CA MET A 256 -8.99 -2.15 -7.34
C MET A 256 -9.80 -3.35 -6.83
N TRP A 257 -9.70 -4.49 -7.50
CA TRP A 257 -10.48 -5.67 -7.13
C TRP A 257 -9.87 -6.43 -5.95
N SER A 258 -8.57 -6.74 -6.03
CA SER A 258 -7.84 -7.44 -4.97
C SER A 258 -6.34 -7.28 -5.15
N ASN A 259 -5.56 -7.67 -4.14
CA ASN A 259 -4.11 -7.85 -4.26
C ASN A 259 -3.78 -9.21 -4.90
N LEU A 260 -2.56 -9.39 -5.40
CA LEU A 260 -2.12 -10.64 -6.02
C LEU A 260 -2.04 -11.80 -5.02
N ARG A 261 -1.79 -11.53 -3.73
CA ARG A 261 -1.78 -12.55 -2.67
C ARG A 261 -3.12 -13.26 -2.58
N ASP A 262 -4.21 -12.50 -2.51
CA ASP A 262 -5.57 -13.00 -2.38
C ASP A 262 -6.09 -13.54 -3.72
N ALA A 263 -5.70 -12.92 -4.84
CA ALA A 263 -5.96 -13.48 -6.17
C ALA A 263 -5.34 -14.88 -6.32
N MET A 264 -4.10 -15.08 -5.87
CA MET A 264 -3.47 -16.40 -5.86
C MET A 264 -4.23 -17.38 -4.97
N LYS A 265 -4.65 -17.01 -3.75
CA LYS A 265 -5.45 -17.91 -2.89
C LYS A 265 -6.78 -18.31 -3.55
N LYS A 266 -7.40 -17.40 -4.31
CA LYS A 266 -8.70 -17.64 -4.96
C LYS A 266 -8.59 -18.47 -6.24
N TYR A 267 -7.58 -18.21 -7.07
CA TYR A 267 -7.45 -18.79 -8.40
C TYR A 267 -6.43 -19.91 -8.50
N ALA A 268 -5.53 -20.06 -7.53
CA ALA A 268 -4.71 -21.26 -7.42
C ALA A 268 -5.62 -22.45 -7.11
N SER A 269 -5.65 -23.43 -8.02
CA SER A 269 -6.38 -24.67 -7.78
C SER A 269 -5.89 -25.35 -6.49
N PRO A 270 -6.76 -26.04 -5.73
CA PRO A 270 -6.34 -26.83 -4.58
C PRO A 270 -5.23 -27.81 -5.02
N GLY A 271 -4.03 -27.70 -4.42
CA GLY A 271 -2.90 -28.58 -4.77
C GLY A 271 -1.66 -27.95 -5.43
N VAL A 272 -1.40 -26.65 -5.22
CA VAL A 272 -0.13 -25.97 -5.54
C VAL A 272 0.04 -25.65 -7.04
N ARG A 273 -0.80 -24.76 -7.58
CA ARG A 273 -0.57 -24.13 -8.89
C ARG A 273 -0.40 -22.61 -8.70
N GLY A 274 0.51 -22.00 -9.47
CA GLY A 274 0.52 -20.54 -9.64
C GLY A 274 -0.62 -20.07 -10.55
N LEU A 275 -0.58 -18.81 -10.95
CA LEU A 275 -1.52 -18.22 -11.90
C LEU A 275 -1.30 -18.76 -13.31
N ALA A 276 -2.29 -18.58 -14.18
CA ALA A 276 -2.17 -18.95 -15.59
C ALA A 276 -0.95 -18.26 -16.25
N PRO A 277 -0.16 -18.98 -17.08
CA PRO A 277 1.05 -18.43 -17.71
C PRO A 277 0.86 -17.07 -18.40
N ARG A 278 -0.25 -16.90 -19.12
CA ARG A 278 -0.62 -15.63 -19.78
C ARG A 278 -0.81 -14.48 -18.78
N ALA A 279 -1.39 -14.75 -17.61
CA ALA A 279 -1.54 -13.76 -16.56
C ALA A 279 -0.17 -13.41 -15.94
N VAL A 280 0.68 -14.41 -15.66
CA VAL A 280 2.04 -14.17 -15.14
C VAL A 280 2.86 -13.34 -16.12
N TRP A 281 2.81 -13.65 -17.42
CA TRP A 281 3.47 -12.85 -18.46
C TRP A 281 3.00 -11.39 -18.44
N SER A 282 1.68 -11.17 -18.48
CA SER A 282 1.08 -9.82 -18.49
C SER A 282 1.47 -9.03 -17.23
N TYR A 283 1.32 -9.65 -16.05
CA TYR A 283 1.64 -9.01 -14.78
C TYR A 283 3.13 -8.74 -14.60
N SER A 284 4.00 -9.65 -15.07
CA SER A 284 5.46 -9.44 -15.06
C SER A 284 5.83 -8.20 -15.86
N ARG A 285 5.25 -8.06 -17.06
CA ARG A 285 5.49 -6.89 -17.91
C ARG A 285 5.00 -5.59 -17.26
N GLN A 286 3.83 -5.61 -16.62
CA GLN A 286 3.26 -4.45 -15.93
C GLN A 286 4.06 -4.06 -14.67
N LEU A 287 4.55 -5.04 -13.90
CA LEU A 287 5.46 -4.81 -12.77
C LEU A 287 6.74 -4.12 -13.20
N VAL A 288 7.37 -4.60 -14.28
CA VAL A 288 8.61 -4.00 -14.80
C VAL A 288 8.38 -2.59 -15.35
N LEU A 289 7.25 -2.34 -16.02
CA LEU A 289 6.86 -0.98 -16.41
C LEU A 289 6.69 -0.05 -15.19
N GLY A 290 6.05 -0.54 -14.12
CA GLY A 290 5.93 0.22 -12.87
C GLY A 290 7.27 0.53 -12.23
N LEU A 291 8.19 -0.43 -12.21
CA LEU A 291 9.55 -0.19 -11.74
C LEU A 291 10.31 0.79 -12.62
N LYS A 292 10.16 0.72 -13.96
CA LYS A 292 10.75 1.70 -14.88
C LYS A 292 10.27 3.11 -14.56
N HIS A 293 8.97 3.29 -14.31
CA HIS A 293 8.40 4.58 -13.92
C HIS A 293 8.96 5.10 -12.59
N MET A 294 9.02 4.25 -11.56
CA MET A 294 9.60 4.60 -10.26
C MET A 294 11.09 4.97 -10.37
N LYS A 295 11.85 4.22 -11.18
CA LYS A 295 13.26 4.50 -11.48
C LYS A 295 13.46 5.88 -12.12
N MET A 296 12.64 6.22 -13.13
CA MET A 296 12.68 7.53 -13.76
C MET A 296 12.36 8.66 -12.77
N CYS A 297 11.50 8.38 -11.79
CA CYS A 297 11.09 9.35 -10.78
C CYS A 297 12.02 9.43 -9.57
N GLY A 298 13.16 8.72 -9.52
CA GLY A 298 14.04 8.83 -8.35
C GLY A 298 13.62 7.99 -7.13
N ILE A 299 12.62 7.09 -7.26
CA ILE A 299 11.93 6.46 -6.14
C ILE A 299 12.19 4.95 -6.06
N ILE A 300 12.62 4.49 -4.88
CA ILE A 300 12.69 3.08 -4.50
C ILE A 300 11.43 2.75 -3.70
N HIS A 301 10.71 1.68 -4.07
CA HIS A 301 9.51 1.24 -3.37
C HIS A 301 9.84 0.54 -2.06
N ALA A 302 10.84 -0.34 -2.09
CA ALA A 302 11.36 -1.08 -0.94
C ALA A 302 10.35 -2.00 -0.22
N ASP A 303 9.21 -2.37 -0.84
CA ASP A 303 8.28 -3.38 -0.30
C ASP A 303 7.39 -4.02 -1.37
N ILE A 304 7.95 -4.29 -2.56
CA ILE A 304 7.23 -5.00 -3.64
C ILE A 304 7.04 -6.47 -3.24
N LYS A 305 5.79 -6.91 -3.23
CA LYS A 305 5.35 -8.28 -2.93
C LYS A 305 3.90 -8.45 -3.41
N PRO A 306 3.38 -9.68 -3.54
CA PRO A 306 1.99 -9.89 -3.99
C PRO A 306 0.93 -9.14 -3.19
N ASP A 307 1.17 -8.87 -1.91
CA ASP A 307 0.27 -8.14 -1.02
C ASP A 307 0.15 -6.64 -1.39
N ASN A 308 1.20 -6.05 -1.97
CA ASN A 308 1.29 -4.64 -2.36
C ASN A 308 1.13 -4.42 -3.88
N VAL A 309 0.55 -5.41 -4.56
CA VAL A 309 0.32 -5.37 -6.00
C VAL A 309 -1.14 -5.70 -6.26
N LEU A 310 -1.88 -4.72 -6.74
CA LEU A 310 -3.33 -4.77 -6.95
C LEU A 310 -3.67 -5.13 -8.39
N ILE A 311 -4.79 -5.80 -8.61
CA ILE A 311 -5.34 -6.10 -9.93
C ILE A 311 -6.76 -5.54 -10.10
N SER A 312 -7.08 -5.13 -11.32
CA SER A 312 -8.38 -4.57 -11.69
C SER A 312 -9.47 -5.65 -11.70
N LYS A 313 -10.75 -5.22 -11.69
CA LYS A 313 -11.91 -6.14 -11.69
C LYS A 313 -11.97 -7.09 -12.88
N ASN A 314 -11.44 -6.68 -14.03
CA ASN A 314 -11.33 -7.52 -15.23
C ASN A 314 -9.99 -8.26 -15.34
N HIS A 315 -9.13 -8.17 -14.31
CA HIS A 315 -7.81 -8.79 -14.23
C HIS A 315 -6.84 -8.39 -15.37
N ALA A 316 -7.15 -7.32 -16.10
CA ALA A 316 -6.32 -6.87 -17.23
C ALA A 316 -5.17 -5.95 -16.79
N GLN A 317 -5.38 -5.21 -15.70
CA GLN A 317 -4.45 -4.19 -15.23
C GLN A 317 -3.95 -4.53 -13.82
N LEU A 318 -2.67 -4.28 -13.64
CA LEU A 318 -1.95 -4.37 -12.38
C LEU A 318 -1.47 -2.97 -11.98
N LYS A 319 -1.56 -2.66 -10.68
CA LYS A 319 -1.02 -1.45 -10.08
C LYS A 319 -0.27 -1.73 -8.79
N ILE A 320 0.93 -1.17 -8.67
CA ILE A 320 1.74 -1.18 -7.46
C ILE A 320 1.17 -0.16 -6.48
N CYS A 321 1.06 -0.53 -5.20
CA CYS A 321 0.53 0.32 -4.14
C CYS A 321 1.38 0.27 -2.87
N ASP A 322 1.03 1.10 -1.88
CA ASP A 322 1.67 1.19 -0.57
C ASP A 322 3.12 1.70 -0.60
N LEU A 323 3.26 3.02 -0.63
CA LEU A 323 4.55 3.70 -0.62
C LEU A 323 5.02 4.05 0.80
N GLY A 324 4.44 3.42 1.83
CA GLY A 324 4.82 3.69 3.23
C GLY A 324 6.29 3.38 3.55
N SER A 325 6.91 2.45 2.82
CA SER A 325 8.34 2.12 2.93
C SER A 325 9.22 2.80 1.89
N ALA A 326 8.63 3.56 0.95
CA ALA A 326 9.35 4.11 -0.18
C ALA A 326 10.31 5.22 0.24
N CYS A 327 11.40 5.37 -0.50
CA CYS A 327 12.39 6.42 -0.31
C CYS A 327 12.90 6.97 -1.64
N GLU A 328 13.46 8.17 -1.60
CA GLU A 328 14.20 8.73 -2.72
C GLU A 328 15.63 8.18 -2.69
N ILE A 329 16.28 8.05 -3.84
CA ILE A 329 17.70 7.71 -3.86
C ILE A 329 18.48 8.88 -3.24
N GLN A 330 19.15 8.62 -2.13
CA GLN A 330 20.02 9.58 -1.47
C GLN A 330 21.39 8.95 -1.22
N GLU A 331 22.45 9.66 -1.63
CA GLU A 331 23.81 9.25 -1.31
C GLU A 331 24.07 9.43 0.19
N GLY A 332 24.61 8.40 0.84
CA GLY A 332 25.03 8.48 2.24
C GLY A 332 23.93 8.26 3.28
N GLU A 333 22.74 7.80 2.89
CA GLU A 333 21.72 7.41 3.86
C GLU A 333 22.18 6.26 4.78
N GLU A 334 21.62 6.23 5.98
CA GLU A 334 21.87 5.15 6.93
C GLU A 334 21.31 3.83 6.42
N ILE A 335 22.05 2.75 6.66
CA ILE A 335 21.64 1.41 6.25
C ILE A 335 20.54 0.91 7.18
N VAL A 336 19.35 0.68 6.61
CA VAL A 336 18.23 0.08 7.32
C VAL A 336 18.23 -1.44 7.11
N GLU A 337 18.74 -2.18 8.09
CA GLU A 337 18.92 -3.65 7.99
C GLU A 337 17.64 -4.44 7.69
N TYR A 338 16.49 -3.93 8.17
CA TYR A 338 15.21 -4.59 8.04
C TYR A 338 14.31 -3.97 6.97
N LEU A 339 14.88 -3.17 6.07
CA LEU A 339 14.18 -2.66 4.90
C LEU A 339 13.69 -3.83 4.02
N VAL A 340 12.54 -3.69 3.37
CA VAL A 340 11.86 -4.73 2.58
C VAL A 340 11.33 -5.90 3.39
N SER A 341 10.13 -6.38 3.05
CA SER A 341 9.60 -7.64 3.58
C SER A 341 10.56 -8.81 3.36
N ARG A 342 10.83 -9.55 4.44
CA ARG A 342 11.93 -10.54 4.52
C ARG A 342 12.05 -11.48 3.33
N PHE A 343 10.95 -12.09 2.86
CA PHE A 343 10.99 -13.08 1.78
C PHE A 343 11.32 -12.49 0.40
N TYR A 344 11.20 -11.17 0.24
CA TYR A 344 11.49 -10.43 -0.99
C TYR A 344 12.72 -9.53 -0.83
N ARG A 345 13.42 -9.63 0.32
CA ARG A 345 14.56 -8.79 0.66
C ARG A 345 15.80 -9.21 -0.10
N ALA A 346 16.40 -8.25 -0.79
CA ALA A 346 17.63 -8.44 -1.56
C ALA A 346 18.84 -8.66 -0.62
N PRO A 347 19.86 -9.43 -1.04
CA PRO A 347 21.01 -9.75 -0.21
C PRO A 347 21.82 -8.51 0.21
N GLU A 348 21.94 -7.51 -0.64
CA GLU A 348 22.65 -6.26 -0.32
C GLU A 348 22.08 -5.50 0.90
N ILE A 349 20.78 -5.63 1.18
CA ILE A 349 20.16 -5.07 2.37
C ILE A 349 20.61 -5.83 3.62
N MET A 350 20.59 -7.17 3.55
CA MET A 350 20.98 -8.05 4.67
C MET A 350 22.49 -8.02 4.95
N LEU A 351 23.29 -7.75 3.93
CA LEU A 351 24.74 -7.57 4.02
C LEU A 351 25.13 -6.15 4.44
N GLY A 352 24.22 -5.19 4.30
CA GLY A 352 24.41 -3.80 4.72
C GLY A 352 25.29 -3.00 3.76
N TYR A 353 24.92 -3.02 2.48
CA TYR A 353 25.51 -2.14 1.48
C TYR A 353 25.03 -0.70 1.71
N ARG A 354 25.93 0.27 1.60
CA ARG A 354 25.59 1.70 1.81
C ARG A 354 24.72 2.27 0.70
N ASN A 355 24.96 1.85 -0.55
CA ASN A 355 24.34 2.48 -1.73
C ASN A 355 23.45 1.46 -2.44
N TYR A 356 22.39 1.01 -1.79
CA TYR A 356 21.35 0.25 -2.48
C TYR A 356 20.54 1.17 -3.40
N SER A 357 19.95 0.60 -4.45
CA SER A 357 19.22 1.33 -5.48
C SER A 357 17.93 0.59 -5.87
N TYR A 358 17.28 0.99 -6.96
CA TYR A 358 16.15 0.27 -7.58
C TYR A 358 16.42 -1.21 -7.83
N ALA A 359 17.68 -1.65 -7.84
CA ALA A 359 18.03 -3.05 -7.94
C ALA A 359 17.30 -3.89 -6.88
N ILE A 360 17.08 -3.39 -5.65
CA ILE A 360 16.38 -4.14 -4.60
C ILE A 360 14.93 -4.43 -4.99
N ASP A 361 14.28 -3.50 -5.68
CA ASP A 361 12.91 -3.67 -6.18
C ASP A 361 12.89 -4.65 -7.36
N MET A 362 13.92 -4.64 -8.22
CA MET A 362 14.06 -5.66 -9.28
C MET A 362 14.19 -7.08 -8.70
N TRP A 363 14.95 -7.24 -7.61
CA TRP A 363 15.04 -8.52 -6.89
C TRP A 363 13.68 -8.96 -6.35
N ALA A 364 12.96 -8.03 -5.71
CA ALA A 364 11.64 -8.27 -5.16
C ALA A 364 10.61 -8.65 -6.25
N ILE A 365 10.70 -8.04 -7.43
CA ILE A 365 9.91 -8.40 -8.61
C ILE A 365 10.26 -9.81 -9.08
N GLY A 366 11.54 -10.18 -9.18
CA GLY A 366 11.94 -11.55 -9.54
C GLY A 366 11.37 -12.60 -8.60
N CYS A 367 11.44 -12.35 -7.28
CA CYS A 367 10.82 -13.20 -6.26
C CYS A 367 9.29 -13.27 -6.40
N THR A 368 8.65 -12.13 -6.69
CA THR A 368 7.20 -12.05 -6.89
C THR A 368 6.77 -12.85 -8.11
N ILE A 369 7.44 -12.68 -9.26
CA ILE A 369 7.12 -13.40 -10.50
C ILE A 369 7.29 -14.92 -10.32
N PHE A 370 8.36 -15.35 -9.65
CA PHE A 370 8.55 -16.76 -9.29
C PHE A 370 7.35 -17.30 -8.51
N GLU A 371 6.87 -16.55 -7.53
CA GLU A 371 5.73 -16.94 -6.70
C GLU A 371 4.42 -16.96 -7.49
N LEU A 372 4.19 -15.98 -8.37
CA LEU A 372 3.03 -15.98 -9.25
C LEU A 372 3.00 -17.21 -10.17
N TRP A 373 4.15 -17.68 -10.64
CA TRP A 373 4.24 -18.86 -11.51
C TRP A 373 4.09 -20.19 -10.75
N THR A 374 4.73 -20.31 -9.58
CA THR A 374 4.84 -21.58 -8.87
C THR A 374 3.81 -21.75 -7.75
N GLY A 375 3.20 -20.64 -7.29
CA GLY A 375 2.40 -20.59 -6.07
C GLY A 375 3.23 -20.75 -4.78
N LYS A 376 4.56 -20.68 -4.87
CA LYS A 376 5.49 -20.89 -3.75
C LYS A 376 6.39 -19.67 -3.57
N ILE A 377 6.69 -19.32 -2.32
CA ILE A 377 7.68 -18.29 -2.00
C ILE A 377 9.09 -18.83 -2.32
N LEU A 378 9.90 -18.03 -3.03
CA LEU A 378 11.25 -18.42 -3.47
C LEU A 378 12.22 -18.64 -2.29
N PHE A 379 12.31 -17.66 -1.40
CA PHE A 379 13.16 -17.70 -0.21
C PHE A 379 12.31 -17.52 1.06
N GLN A 380 12.27 -18.54 1.90
CA GLN A 380 11.46 -18.62 3.12
C GLN A 380 12.33 -18.64 4.37
N GLY A 381 13.36 -17.79 4.39
CA GLY A 381 14.28 -17.67 5.51
C GLY A 381 13.61 -17.10 6.75
N ARG A 382 13.87 -17.69 7.93
CA ARG A 382 13.27 -17.28 9.20
C ARG A 382 13.84 -15.97 9.76
N ASN A 383 15.04 -15.59 9.34
CA ASN A 383 15.74 -14.35 9.70
C ASN A 383 16.77 -14.01 8.60
N ASN A 384 17.50 -12.89 8.72
CA ASN A 384 18.49 -12.47 7.71
C ASN A 384 19.56 -13.54 7.44
N ASN A 385 20.05 -14.23 8.48
CA ASN A 385 21.03 -15.30 8.30
C ASN A 385 20.43 -16.49 7.53
N ASP A 386 19.23 -16.93 7.89
CA ASP A 386 18.54 -18.02 7.21
C ASP A 386 18.15 -17.65 5.76
N MET A 387 17.84 -16.37 5.50
CA MET A 387 17.63 -15.85 4.14
C MET A 387 18.92 -15.91 3.31
N LEU A 388 20.04 -15.42 3.84
CA LEU A 388 21.35 -15.49 3.17
C LEU A 388 21.78 -16.94 2.91
N LYS A 389 21.43 -17.87 3.81
CA LYS A 389 21.64 -19.30 3.60
C LYS A 389 20.85 -19.82 2.40
N GLN A 390 19.54 -19.59 2.38
CA GLN A 390 18.68 -20.06 1.28
C GLN A 390 19.04 -19.40 -0.06
N ILE A 391 19.42 -18.12 -0.06
CA ILE A 391 19.91 -17.45 -1.27
C ILE A 391 21.15 -18.16 -1.79
N GLN A 392 22.13 -18.46 -0.94
CA GLN A 392 23.36 -19.14 -1.37
C GLN A 392 23.13 -20.59 -1.79
N ASP A 393 22.14 -21.28 -1.23
CA ASP A 393 21.76 -22.63 -1.67
C ASP A 393 21.24 -22.66 -3.12
N VAL A 394 20.57 -21.58 -3.54
CA VAL A 394 19.97 -21.48 -4.88
C VAL A 394 20.95 -20.84 -5.87
N LYS A 395 21.70 -19.82 -5.43
CA LYS A 395 22.47 -18.92 -6.30
C LYS A 395 23.98 -19.05 -6.15
N GLY A 396 24.46 -19.88 -5.23
CA GLY A 396 25.88 -20.05 -4.92
C GLY A 396 26.42 -19.00 -3.93
N LYS A 397 27.71 -19.13 -3.60
CA LYS A 397 28.41 -18.30 -2.61
C LYS A 397 28.51 -16.84 -3.06
N PHE A 398 28.42 -15.90 -2.12
CA PHE A 398 28.76 -14.50 -2.38
C PHE A 398 30.25 -14.35 -2.67
N LEU A 399 30.60 -13.43 -3.58
CA LEU A 399 32.00 -13.15 -3.87
C LEU A 399 32.73 -12.62 -2.62
N PRO A 400 34.01 -12.99 -2.40
CA PRO A 400 34.78 -12.49 -1.25
C PRO A 400 34.86 -10.96 -1.17
N GLY A 401 34.90 -10.28 -2.33
CA GLY A 401 34.90 -8.81 -2.39
C GLY A 401 33.63 -8.19 -1.82
N VAL A 402 32.47 -8.81 -2.09
CA VAL A 402 31.16 -8.42 -1.55
C VAL A 402 31.12 -8.60 -0.03
N ILE A 403 31.59 -9.75 0.46
CA ILE A 403 31.59 -10.06 1.90
C ILE A 403 32.45 -9.04 2.66
N ARG A 404 33.62 -8.67 2.11
CA ARG A 404 34.53 -7.71 2.76
C ARG A 404 34.01 -6.27 2.79
N SER A 405 33.25 -5.83 1.78
CA SER A 405 32.70 -4.47 1.71
C SER A 405 31.41 -4.28 2.51
N SER A 406 30.82 -5.36 2.98
CA SER A 406 29.54 -5.40 3.69
C SER A 406 29.66 -5.00 5.16
N LYS A 407 28.86 -4.02 5.62
CA LYS A 407 28.94 -3.54 7.01
C LYS A 407 28.51 -4.58 8.04
N PHE A 408 27.49 -5.39 7.73
CA PHE A 408 26.88 -6.28 8.70
C PHE A 408 27.58 -7.62 8.84
N VAL A 409 28.55 -7.92 7.96
CA VAL A 409 29.30 -9.18 8.00
C VAL A 409 30.02 -9.35 9.34
N LYS A 410 30.74 -8.33 9.79
CA LYS A 410 31.48 -8.36 11.07
C LYS A 410 30.59 -8.21 12.29
N SER A 411 29.55 -7.36 12.23
CA SER A 411 28.72 -7.05 13.41
C SER A 411 27.60 -8.06 13.67
N ARG A 412 27.11 -8.77 12.64
CA ARG A 412 26.03 -9.75 12.77
C ARG A 412 26.51 -11.20 12.78
N GLY A 413 27.80 -11.45 12.50
CA GLY A 413 28.39 -12.78 12.47
C GLY A 413 27.70 -13.68 11.44
N HIS A 414 27.52 -13.17 10.21
CA HIS A 414 27.04 -13.98 9.08
C HIS A 414 28.18 -14.75 8.41
N PHE A 415 29.40 -14.22 8.49
CA PHE A 415 30.60 -14.87 7.98
C PHE A 415 31.70 -14.79 9.02
N ASN A 416 32.61 -15.77 9.04
CA ASN A 416 33.83 -15.73 9.82
C ASN A 416 34.92 -14.89 9.12
N GLU A 417 36.11 -14.83 9.70
CA GLU A 417 37.24 -14.06 9.16
C GLU A 417 37.74 -14.61 7.82
N GLU A 418 37.57 -15.92 7.59
CA GLU A 418 37.91 -16.61 6.35
C GLU A 418 36.88 -16.36 5.23
N GLY A 419 35.73 -15.74 5.53
CA GLY A 419 34.66 -15.50 4.57
C GLY A 419 33.75 -16.72 4.33
N ASP A 420 33.80 -17.72 5.21
CA ASP A 420 32.87 -18.84 5.26
C ASP A 420 31.57 -18.44 5.96
N PHE A 421 30.47 -19.02 5.51
CA PHE A 421 29.16 -18.66 6.01
C PHE A 421 28.86 -19.34 7.35
N MET A 422 28.45 -18.56 8.34
CA MET A 422 28.07 -19.04 9.68
C MET A 422 26.54 -19.17 9.77
N TRP A 423 26.03 -20.37 9.53
CA TRP A 423 24.58 -20.64 9.58
C TRP A 423 24.10 -20.88 11.00
N LYS A 424 23.22 -20.00 11.49
CA LYS A 424 22.58 -20.04 12.81
C LYS A 424 21.28 -20.84 12.74
N GLN A 425 21.32 -22.08 13.20
CA GLN A 425 20.18 -23.00 13.17
C GLN A 425 19.11 -22.65 14.22
N LYS A 426 17.93 -23.29 14.14
CA LYS A 426 16.81 -23.06 15.09
C LYS A 426 17.21 -23.37 16.53
N ASN A 427 18.03 -24.41 16.72
CA ASN A 427 18.46 -24.93 18.02
C ASN A 427 19.63 -24.13 18.63
N GLY A 428 20.03 -23.00 18.02
CA GLY A 428 21.17 -22.19 18.47
C GLY A 428 22.54 -22.69 18.00
N VAL A 429 22.62 -23.86 17.34
CA VAL A 429 23.89 -24.36 16.78
C VAL A 429 24.31 -23.49 15.60
N VAL A 430 25.59 -23.11 15.59
CA VAL A 430 26.21 -22.40 14.47
C VAL A 430 27.02 -23.40 13.65
N LYS A 431 26.67 -23.57 12.38
CA LYS A 431 27.40 -24.43 11.43
C LYS A 431 28.15 -23.56 10.42
N THR A 432 29.45 -23.77 10.31
CA THR A 432 30.26 -23.16 9.25
C THR A 432 30.07 -23.90 7.94
N ILE A 433 29.80 -23.16 6.87
CA ILE A 433 29.58 -23.68 5.53
C ILE A 433 30.61 -23.04 4.62
N LYS A 434 31.55 -23.86 4.16
CA LYS A 434 32.68 -23.44 3.33
C LYS A 434 32.29 -23.36 1.86
N ASP A 435 31.62 -24.41 1.41
CA ASP A 435 31.19 -24.59 0.04
C ASP A 435 29.67 -24.60 -0.06
N PHE A 436 29.17 -23.80 -0.99
CA PHE A 436 27.82 -23.92 -1.52
C PHE A 436 27.97 -24.66 -2.84
N GLU A 437 28.07 -25.98 -2.78
CA GLU A 437 28.04 -26.79 -4.00
C GLU A 437 26.70 -26.52 -4.72
N PRO A 438 26.69 -26.41 -6.05
CA PRO A 438 25.45 -26.40 -6.81
C PRO A 438 24.73 -27.71 -6.49
N ASN A 439 23.69 -27.67 -5.65
CA ASN A 439 22.96 -28.88 -5.31
C ASN A 439 22.31 -29.41 -6.61
N PRO A 440 22.78 -30.55 -7.17
CA PRO A 440 22.23 -31.07 -8.43
C PRO A 440 20.78 -31.55 -8.25
N SER A 441 20.35 -31.72 -7.00
CA SER A 441 19.02 -32.19 -6.61
C SER A 441 18.15 -31.03 -6.07
N CYS A 442 17.26 -30.54 -6.93
CA CYS A 442 15.96 -29.96 -6.56
C CYS A 442 15.85 -28.51 -6.03
N ASP A 443 16.93 -27.78 -5.70
CA ASP A 443 16.79 -26.44 -5.11
C ASP A 443 17.05 -25.24 -6.05
N THR A 444 17.37 -25.45 -7.32
CA THR A 444 17.54 -24.33 -8.28
C THR A 444 16.21 -23.65 -8.65
N ILE A 445 16.27 -22.39 -9.10
CA ILE A 445 15.10 -21.70 -9.67
C ILE A 445 14.51 -22.53 -10.82
N ARG A 446 15.38 -23.02 -11.71
CA ARG A 446 15.01 -23.90 -12.83
C ARG A 446 14.19 -25.11 -12.37
N ALA A 447 14.68 -25.87 -11.40
CA ALA A 447 14.00 -27.07 -10.90
C ALA A 447 12.62 -26.74 -10.29
N LYS A 448 12.54 -25.68 -9.48
CA LYS A 448 11.29 -25.25 -8.84
C LYS A 448 10.26 -24.74 -9.84
N VAL A 449 10.69 -23.98 -10.85
CA VAL A 449 9.81 -23.47 -11.92
C VAL A 449 9.29 -24.62 -12.79
N LEU A 450 10.17 -25.54 -13.23
CA LEU A 450 9.76 -26.71 -14.03
C LEU A 450 8.78 -27.62 -13.28
N GLN A 451 8.96 -27.79 -11.96
CA GLN A 451 8.00 -28.52 -11.13
C GLN A 451 6.60 -27.85 -11.15
N GLY A 452 6.56 -26.51 -11.16
CA GLY A 452 5.33 -25.75 -11.33
C GLY A 452 4.70 -25.95 -12.72
N THR A 453 5.52 -25.87 -13.78
CA THR A 453 5.07 -25.99 -15.18
C THR A 453 4.49 -27.36 -15.52
N ARG A 454 5.09 -28.46 -15.03
CA ARG A 454 4.59 -29.83 -15.29
C ARG A 454 3.15 -30.07 -14.84
N LYS A 455 2.65 -29.24 -13.91
CA LYS A 455 1.27 -29.30 -13.42
C LYS A 455 0.28 -28.45 -14.22
N LEU A 456 0.76 -27.65 -15.18
CA LEU A 456 -0.02 -26.73 -16.00
C LEU A 456 -0.31 -27.25 -17.42
N ALA A 457 0.47 -28.21 -17.92
CA ALA A 457 0.31 -28.75 -19.28
C ALA A 457 -0.79 -29.83 -19.33
N ALA A 458 -1.83 -29.61 -20.14
CA ALA A 458 -2.91 -30.57 -20.40
C ALA A 458 -3.06 -30.96 -21.88
N ASP A 459 -2.39 -30.26 -22.81
CA ASP A 459 -2.46 -30.50 -24.27
C ASP A 459 -1.07 -30.38 -24.90
N ASP A 460 -0.77 -31.23 -25.89
CA ASP A 460 0.59 -31.49 -26.40
C ASP A 460 1.12 -30.37 -27.31
N ASN A 461 0.27 -29.71 -28.09
CA ASN A 461 0.72 -28.64 -29.00
C ASN A 461 1.08 -27.34 -28.24
N ASN A 462 0.38 -27.07 -27.13
CA ASN A 462 0.69 -25.95 -26.23
C ASN A 462 1.90 -26.24 -25.33
N ARG A 463 2.30 -27.51 -25.19
CA ARG A 463 3.36 -27.91 -24.28
C ARG A 463 4.74 -27.40 -24.71
N LYS A 464 5.10 -27.52 -26.00
CA LYS A 464 6.41 -27.05 -26.50
C LYS A 464 6.57 -25.54 -26.33
N HIS A 465 5.56 -24.76 -26.70
CA HIS A 465 5.60 -23.30 -26.55
C HIS A 465 5.66 -22.89 -25.07
N LEU A 466 4.92 -23.59 -24.20
CA LEU A 466 4.98 -23.38 -22.76
C LEU A 466 6.36 -23.73 -22.18
N GLU A 467 7.01 -24.80 -22.66
CA GLU A 467 8.37 -25.18 -22.27
C GLU A 467 9.39 -24.10 -22.66
N GLU A 468 9.35 -23.60 -23.91
CA GLU A 468 10.22 -22.50 -24.37
C GLU A 468 10.06 -21.25 -23.49
N LYS A 469 8.81 -20.85 -23.26
CA LYS A 469 8.48 -19.68 -22.42
C LYS A 469 8.82 -19.88 -20.95
N THR A 470 8.80 -21.12 -20.49
CA THR A 470 9.26 -21.48 -19.14
C THR A 470 10.77 -21.28 -19.01
N GLU A 471 11.56 -21.69 -20.00
CA GLU A 471 13.01 -21.46 -19.97
C GLU A 471 13.34 -19.96 -20.06
N GLU A 472 12.64 -19.20 -20.91
CA GLU A 472 12.79 -17.73 -20.96
C GLU A 472 12.43 -17.06 -19.63
N LEU A 473 11.38 -17.55 -18.94
CA LEU A 473 11.01 -17.06 -17.61
C LEU A 473 12.10 -17.37 -16.58
N ILE A 474 12.67 -18.57 -16.62
CA ILE A 474 13.75 -18.97 -15.70
C ILE A 474 14.95 -18.06 -15.88
N ASP A 475 15.38 -17.82 -17.13
CA ASP A 475 16.47 -16.89 -17.44
C ASP A 475 16.17 -15.46 -16.95
N LEU A 476 14.93 -14.98 -17.13
CA LEU A 476 14.51 -13.67 -16.63
C LEU A 476 14.64 -13.58 -15.10
N ILE A 477 14.09 -14.56 -14.36
CA ILE A 477 14.14 -14.57 -12.89
C ILE A 477 15.60 -14.67 -12.41
N GLU A 478 16.43 -15.49 -13.06
CA GLU A 478 17.85 -15.63 -12.73
C GLU A 478 18.60 -14.29 -12.86
N LYS A 479 18.33 -13.53 -13.92
CA LYS A 479 18.87 -12.19 -14.16
C LYS A 479 18.31 -11.12 -13.21
N MET A 480 17.02 -11.18 -12.87
CA MET A 480 16.37 -10.31 -11.88
C MET A 480 16.89 -10.56 -10.46
N THR A 481 17.36 -11.78 -10.18
CA THR A 481 17.86 -12.18 -8.86
C THR A 481 19.37 -12.35 -8.85
N ALA A 482 20.11 -11.66 -9.72
CA ALA A 482 21.58 -11.65 -9.64
C ALA A 482 22.05 -11.15 -8.26
N LEU A 483 23.03 -11.86 -7.66
CA LEU A 483 23.55 -11.56 -6.32
C LEU A 483 24.23 -10.19 -6.26
N GLU A 484 24.96 -9.83 -7.30
CA GLU A 484 25.56 -8.51 -7.44
C GLU A 484 24.52 -7.53 -8.02
N PRO A 485 24.16 -6.45 -7.31
CA PRO A 485 23.14 -5.51 -7.79
C PRO A 485 23.50 -4.87 -9.14
N ALA A 486 24.78 -4.65 -9.42
CA ALA A 486 25.26 -4.08 -10.67
C ALA A 486 25.15 -5.03 -11.88
N LYS A 487 25.04 -6.34 -11.65
CA LYS A 487 24.83 -7.35 -12.71
C LYS A 487 23.36 -7.71 -12.89
N ARG A 488 22.48 -7.15 -12.05
CA ARG A 488 21.05 -7.39 -12.09
C ARG A 488 20.45 -6.65 -13.28
N ILE A 489 19.61 -7.34 -14.05
CA ILE A 489 18.97 -6.76 -15.23
C ILE A 489 18.20 -5.48 -14.86
N THR A 490 18.33 -4.44 -15.67
CA THR A 490 17.60 -3.18 -15.48
C THR A 490 16.16 -3.30 -15.96
N PRO A 491 15.24 -2.40 -15.55
CA PRO A 491 13.86 -2.40 -16.06
C PRO A 491 13.77 -2.28 -17.58
N GLU A 492 14.67 -1.52 -18.19
CA GLU A 492 14.74 -1.33 -19.64
C GLU A 492 15.13 -2.64 -20.34
N GLU A 493 16.23 -3.25 -19.93
CA GLU A 493 16.69 -4.54 -20.47
C GLU A 493 15.68 -5.67 -20.21
N ALA A 494 14.99 -5.65 -19.06
CA ALA A 494 13.97 -6.64 -18.73
C ALA A 494 12.78 -6.56 -19.69
N LEU A 495 12.35 -5.37 -20.11
CA LEU A 495 11.27 -5.21 -21.09
C LEU A 495 11.65 -5.70 -22.48
N GLU A 496 12.95 -5.73 -22.80
CA GLU A 496 13.51 -6.26 -24.05
C GLU A 496 13.82 -7.77 -23.97
N HIS A 497 13.76 -8.35 -22.77
CA HIS A 497 14.00 -9.77 -22.56
C HIS A 497 13.02 -10.64 -23.37
N PRO A 498 13.45 -11.76 -23.99
CA PRO A 498 12.59 -12.60 -24.83
C PRO A 498 11.24 -12.95 -24.20
N PHE A 499 11.25 -13.27 -22.90
CA PHE A 499 10.03 -13.53 -22.13
C PHE A 499 9.02 -12.37 -22.22
N LEU A 500 9.44 -11.12 -22.00
CA LEU A 500 8.55 -9.95 -21.95
C LEU A 500 8.35 -9.25 -23.31
N ALA A 501 9.30 -9.42 -24.24
CA ALA A 501 9.26 -8.82 -25.57
C ALA A 501 8.39 -9.60 -26.56
N SER A 502 8.29 -10.93 -26.40
CA SER A 502 7.49 -11.77 -27.30
C SER A 502 5.98 -11.49 -27.22
N GLN A 503 5.26 -11.82 -28.30
CA GLN A 503 3.80 -11.76 -28.30
C GLN A 503 3.21 -12.72 -27.25
N VAL A 504 2.07 -12.32 -26.68
CA VAL A 504 1.37 -13.00 -25.58
C VAL A 504 1.27 -14.51 -25.83
N LEU A 505 1.56 -15.32 -24.80
CA LEU A 505 1.18 -16.74 -24.74
C LEU A 505 -0.30 -16.89 -25.13
N VAL A 506 -0.59 -17.42 -26.33
CA VAL A 506 -1.97 -17.67 -26.81
C VAL A 506 -2.53 -18.90 -26.13
#